data_AF-A0A7K7L9L8-F1
#
_entry.id   AF-A0A7K7L9L8-F1
#
_cell.length_a   1.000
_cell.length_b   1.000
_cell.length_c   1.000
_cell.angle_alpha   90.00
_cell.angle_beta   90.00
_cell.angle_gamma   90.00
#
_symmetry.space_group_name_H-M   'P 1'
#
loop_
_entity.id
_entity.type
_entity.pdbx_description
1 polymer ?
#
loop_
_entity_poly.entity_id
_entity_poly.type
_entity_poly.pdbx_seq_one_letter_code
_entity_poly.pdbx_strand_id
1 'polypeptide(L)'
;WIVFHSKCYYFSENESNWNTSLEKCKSLEASLTSIDSLEELAFIKRYQGHANHWFGLHEDVNGQWRWTNGTAFNNWFEVQRGGPCACLNQEISSALCHTEKHWICSKPNNYVEWRQKIYPE
;
A
#
# COMPACT_ATOMS: atom_id res chain seq x y z
N TRP A 1 -4.65 0.86 -13.84
CA TRP A 1 -4.64 -0.24 -12.88
C TRP A 1 -3.84 -1.40 -13.46
N ILE A 2 -2.98 -2.03 -12.68
CA ILE A 2 -2.22 -3.23 -13.05
C ILE A 2 -2.74 -4.38 -12.17
N VAL A 3 -3.04 -5.53 -12.74
CA VAL A 3 -3.56 -6.68 -11.98
C VAL A 3 -2.40 -7.56 -11.53
N PHE A 4 -2.40 -7.92 -10.25
CA PHE A 4 -1.54 -8.95 -9.69
C PHE A 4 -2.35 -9.76 -8.66
N HIS A 5 -2.50 -11.06 -8.92
CA HIS A 5 -3.36 -11.96 -8.16
C HIS A 5 -4.79 -11.41 -7.97
N SER A 6 -5.25 -11.33 -6.72
CA SER A 6 -6.58 -10.88 -6.33
C SER A 6 -6.68 -9.37 -6.16
N LYS A 7 -5.67 -8.58 -6.56
CA LYS A 7 -5.65 -7.13 -6.41
C LYS A 7 -5.36 -6.40 -7.72
N CYS A 8 -5.92 -5.20 -7.81
CA CYS A 8 -5.63 -4.20 -8.83
C CYS A 8 -4.82 -3.08 -8.18
N TYR A 9 -3.74 -2.63 -8.81
CA TYR A 9 -2.85 -1.59 -8.31
C TYR A 9 -2.85 -0.35 -9.19
N TYR A 10 -2.81 0.83 -8.58
CA TYR A 10 -2.63 2.11 -9.25
C TYR A 10 -1.40 2.82 -8.66
N PHE A 11 -0.45 3.17 -9.52
CA PHE A 11 0.75 3.92 -9.17
C PHE A 11 0.53 5.37 -9.59
N SER A 12 0.74 6.32 -8.68
CA SER A 12 0.46 7.72 -8.98
C SER A 12 1.50 8.35 -9.91
N GLU A 13 1.05 9.26 -10.76
CA GLU A 13 1.95 10.10 -11.58
C GLU A 13 2.40 11.37 -10.84
N ASN A 14 1.65 11.78 -9.82
CA ASN A 14 1.93 12.96 -9.00
C ASN A 14 2.36 12.55 -7.60
N GLU A 15 2.88 13.52 -6.86
CA GLU A 15 3.17 13.39 -5.44
C GLU A 15 2.03 13.96 -4.58
N SER A 16 1.85 13.38 -3.39
CA SER A 16 1.09 13.99 -2.29
C SER A 16 1.58 13.50 -0.93
N ASN A 17 1.26 14.22 0.13
CA ASN A 17 1.35 13.70 1.49
C ASN A 17 0.51 12.40 1.69
N TRP A 18 0.82 11.64 2.75
CA TRP A 18 0.23 10.31 2.97
C TRP A 18 -1.29 10.35 3.15
N ASN A 19 -1.82 11.32 3.91
CA ASN A 19 -3.25 11.47 4.16
C ASN A 19 -4.02 11.81 2.88
N THR A 20 -3.54 12.78 2.11
CA THR A 20 -4.14 13.13 0.82
C THR A 20 -4.07 11.97 -0.17
N SER A 21 -2.98 11.21 -0.14
CA SER A 21 -2.83 10.00 -0.98
C SER A 21 -3.85 8.93 -0.62
N LEU A 22 -4.13 8.72 0.67
CA LEU A 22 -5.20 7.83 1.14
C LEU A 22 -6.57 8.29 0.65
N GLU A 23 -6.90 9.58 0.77
CA GLU A 23 -8.18 10.11 0.27
C GLU A 23 -8.32 9.98 -1.26
N LYS A 24 -7.23 10.17 -2.02
CA LYS A 24 -7.22 9.91 -3.47
C LYS A 24 -7.43 8.44 -3.82
N CYS A 25 -6.95 7.50 -2.99
CA CYS A 25 -7.27 6.09 -3.20
C CYS A 25 -8.75 5.81 -2.89
N LYS A 26 -9.29 6.38 -1.80
CA LYS A 26 -10.70 6.22 -1.43
C LYS A 26 -11.66 6.73 -2.50
N SER A 27 -11.35 7.85 -3.16
CA SER A 27 -12.17 8.37 -4.28
C SER A 27 -12.19 7.44 -5.51
N LEU A 28 -11.26 6.49 -5.58
CA LEU A 28 -11.18 5.45 -6.62
C LEU A 28 -11.70 4.08 -6.15
N GLU A 29 -12.44 4.07 -5.02
CA GLU A 29 -12.93 2.86 -4.34
C GLU A 29 -11.79 1.89 -3.98
N ALA A 30 -10.69 2.46 -3.48
CA ALA A 30 -9.48 1.74 -3.12
C ALA A 30 -8.93 2.25 -1.78
N SER A 31 -7.84 1.64 -1.34
CA SER A 31 -7.03 2.18 -0.24
C SER A 31 -5.57 2.28 -0.68
N LEU A 32 -4.73 2.96 0.11
CA LEU A 32 -3.29 2.75 -0.02
C LEU A 32 -2.98 1.27 0.16
N THR A 33 -2.09 0.73 -0.67
CA THR A 33 -1.92 -0.72 -0.79
C THR A 33 -1.45 -1.36 0.52
N SER A 34 -2.11 -2.44 0.92
CA SER A 34 -1.50 -3.40 1.86
C SER A 34 -0.52 -4.28 1.11
N ILE A 35 0.43 -4.88 1.82
CA ILE A 35 1.38 -5.85 1.27
C ILE A 35 1.29 -7.10 2.14
N ASP A 36 0.73 -8.15 1.57
CA ASP A 36 0.33 -9.35 2.30
C ASP A 36 1.31 -10.51 2.05
N SER A 37 2.24 -10.39 1.09
CA SER A 37 3.21 -11.42 0.75
C SER A 37 4.52 -10.87 0.17
N LEU A 38 5.58 -11.68 0.23
CA LEU A 38 6.86 -11.38 -0.41
C LEU A 38 6.74 -11.25 -1.94
N GLU A 39 5.86 -12.05 -2.56
CA GLU A 39 5.64 -12.01 -4.00
C GLU A 39 4.99 -10.70 -4.42
N GLU A 40 3.99 -10.23 -3.65
CA GLU A 40 3.36 -8.92 -3.84
C GLU A 40 4.38 -7.79 -3.66
N LEU A 41 5.24 -7.86 -2.64
CA LEU A 41 6.31 -6.88 -2.44
C LEU A 41 7.27 -6.83 -3.64
N ALA A 42 7.65 -7.99 -4.17
CA ALA A 42 8.53 -8.09 -5.33
C ALA A 42 7.86 -7.51 -6.60
N PHE A 43 6.57 -7.80 -6.80
CA PHE A 43 5.77 -7.21 -7.87
C PHE A 43 5.77 -5.68 -7.77
N ILE A 44 5.43 -5.12 -6.61
CA ILE A 44 5.37 -3.67 -6.41
C ILE A 44 6.74 -3.03 -6.69
N LYS A 45 7.82 -3.59 -6.14
CA LYS A 45 9.19 -3.09 -6.35
C LYS A 45 9.59 -3.07 -7.83
N ARG A 46 9.12 -4.04 -8.62
CA ARG A 46 9.40 -4.11 -10.06
C ARG A 46 8.69 -3.02 -10.86
N TYR A 47 7.51 -2.58 -10.42
CA TYR A 47 6.65 -1.65 -11.19
C TYR A 47 6.74 -0.19 -10.74
N GLN A 48 7.09 0.09 -9.48
CA GLN A 48 7.10 1.46 -8.94
C GLN A 48 8.19 2.38 -9.52
N GLY A 49 9.20 1.82 -10.21
CA GLY A 49 10.34 2.61 -10.71
C GLY A 49 11.27 3.10 -9.59
N HIS A 50 11.82 4.31 -9.74
CA HIS A 50 12.86 4.85 -8.84
C HIS A 50 12.34 5.79 -7.74
N ALA A 51 11.08 6.20 -7.81
CA ALA A 51 10.50 7.13 -6.87
C ALA A 51 10.08 6.44 -5.56
N ASN A 52 10.06 7.17 -4.46
CA ASN A 52 9.49 6.68 -3.21
C ASN A 52 7.96 6.73 -3.29
N HIS A 53 7.31 5.68 -2.81
CA HIS A 53 5.87 5.54 -2.84
C HIS A 53 5.28 5.31 -1.46
N TRP A 54 4.26 6.07 -1.07
CA TRP A 54 3.42 5.75 0.06
C TRP A 54 2.64 4.45 -0.18
N PHE A 55 2.56 3.63 0.87
CA PHE A 55 1.68 2.48 0.94
C PHE A 55 0.91 2.48 2.28
N GLY A 56 0.00 1.53 2.45
CA GLY A 56 -1.05 1.59 3.46
C GLY A 56 -0.62 1.30 4.90
N LEU A 57 0.67 1.40 5.22
CA LEU A 57 1.21 1.13 6.56
C LEU A 57 1.57 2.45 7.26
N HIS A 58 1.08 2.62 8.49
CA HIS A 58 1.35 3.79 9.32
C HIS A 58 1.40 3.43 10.81
N GLU A 59 2.05 4.25 11.62
CA GLU A 59 1.98 4.15 13.07
C GLU A 59 0.66 4.77 13.57
N ASP A 60 0.05 4.13 14.56
CA ASP A 60 -1.07 4.70 15.30
C ASP A 60 -0.58 5.64 16.43
N VAL A 61 -1.53 6.19 17.19
CA VAL A 61 -1.23 7.11 18.32
C VAL A 61 -0.38 6.46 19.43
N ASN A 62 -0.32 5.13 19.48
CA ASN A 62 0.48 4.37 20.43
C ASN A 62 1.84 3.94 19.83
N GLY A 63 2.17 4.39 18.62
CA GLY A 63 3.40 4.01 17.92
C GLY A 63 3.36 2.58 17.35
N GLN A 64 2.18 1.96 17.22
CA GLN A 64 2.04 0.62 16.66
C GLN A 64 1.76 0.69 15.16
N TRP A 65 2.47 -0.11 14.37
CA TRP A 65 2.24 -0.22 12.94
C TRP A 65 0.89 -0.88 12.63
N ARG A 66 0.09 -0.22 11.79
CA ARG A 66 -1.23 -0.66 11.34
C ARG A 66 -1.42 -0.41 9.86
N TRP A 67 -2.23 -1.27 9.26
CA TRP A 67 -2.75 -1.08 7.92
C TRP A 67 -3.92 -0.09 7.92
N THR A 68 -4.22 0.52 6.78
CA THR A 68 -5.34 1.48 6.62
C THR A 68 -6.71 0.93 7.01
N ASN A 69 -6.88 -0.39 7.04
CA ASN A 69 -8.12 -1.06 7.48
C ASN A 69 -8.17 -1.29 9.01
N GLY A 70 -7.17 -0.81 9.77
CA GLY A 70 -7.05 -0.95 11.21
C GLY A 70 -6.38 -2.24 11.70
N THR A 71 -6.12 -3.20 10.80
CA THR A 71 -5.44 -4.45 11.13
C THR A 71 -4.00 -4.18 11.59
N ALA A 72 -3.60 -4.80 12.70
CA ALA A 72 -2.24 -4.68 13.21
C ALA A 72 -1.24 -5.31 12.23
N PHE A 73 -0.11 -4.65 12.05
CA PHE A 73 1.00 -5.21 11.29
C PHE A 73 1.66 -6.33 12.11
N ASN A 74 1.87 -7.49 11.48
CA ASN A 74 2.45 -8.67 12.13
C ASN A 74 4.00 -8.66 12.13
N ASN A 75 4.63 -7.56 11.71
CA ASN A 75 6.08 -7.40 11.63
C ASN A 75 6.80 -8.41 10.71
N TRP A 76 6.15 -8.86 9.63
CA TRP A 76 6.75 -9.81 8.68
C TRP A 76 7.90 -9.22 7.83
N PHE A 77 8.03 -7.90 7.79
CA PHE A 77 9.19 -7.18 7.22
C PHE A 77 9.64 -6.05 8.15
N GLU A 78 10.90 -5.65 8.01
CA GLU A 78 11.47 -4.51 8.72
C GLU A 78 11.12 -3.19 8.03
N VAL A 79 10.88 -2.15 8.83
CA VAL A 79 10.64 -0.78 8.37
C VAL A 79 11.75 0.10 8.91
N GLN A 80 12.58 0.64 8.03
CA GLN A 80 13.62 1.59 8.44
C GLN A 80 12.96 2.88 8.96
N ARG A 81 13.10 3.15 10.26
CA ARG A 81 12.42 4.27 10.93
C ARG A 81 12.91 5.63 10.42
N GLY A 82 11.99 6.44 9.90
CA GLY A 82 12.16 7.86 9.63
C GLY A 82 10.91 8.72 9.84
N GLY A 83 9.79 8.10 10.25
CA GLY A 83 8.56 8.78 10.65
C GLY A 83 7.36 7.83 10.78
N PRO A 84 6.15 8.36 10.99
CA PRO A 84 4.97 7.55 11.27
C PRO A 84 4.28 6.98 10.01
N CYS A 85 4.69 7.36 8.80
CA CYS A 85 4.09 6.85 7.55
C CYS A 85 5.11 6.06 6.74
N ALA A 86 4.75 4.86 6.28
CA ALA A 86 5.68 3.98 5.57
C ALA A 86 5.68 4.25 4.06
N CYS A 87 6.88 4.27 3.49
CA CYS A 87 7.12 4.38 2.06
C CYS A 87 8.04 3.28 1.54
N LEU A 88 7.90 2.99 0.26
CA LEU A 88 8.67 1.97 -0.45
C LEU A 88 9.47 2.60 -1.59
N ASN A 89 10.74 2.22 -1.68
CA ASN A 89 11.58 2.37 -2.87
C ASN A 89 12.40 1.08 -3.00
N GLN A 90 13.73 1.13 -2.99
CA GLN A 90 14.57 -0.07 -2.96
C GLN A 90 14.33 -0.89 -1.68
N GLU A 91 14.17 -0.20 -0.56
CA GLU A 91 13.88 -0.75 0.76
C GLU A 91 12.60 -0.15 1.35
N ILE A 92 12.06 -0.82 2.37
CA ILE A 92 10.91 -0.32 3.11
C ILE A 92 11.43 0.62 4.20
N SER A 93 10.95 1.85 4.17
CA SER A 93 11.32 2.90 5.13
C SER A 93 10.07 3.64 5.59
N SER A 94 10.24 4.58 6.52
CA SER A 94 9.19 5.50 6.90
C SER A 94 9.65 6.95 6.90
N ALA A 95 8.71 7.86 6.80
CA ALA A 95 8.95 9.30 6.73
C ALA A 95 7.81 10.08 7.39
N LEU A 96 8.03 11.39 7.59
CA LEU A 96 7.00 12.28 8.08
C LEU A 96 5.83 12.33 7.08
N CYS A 97 4.62 12.12 7.57
CA CYS A 97 3.43 11.94 6.72
C CYS A 97 3.11 13.14 5.81
N HIS A 98 3.58 14.35 6.16
CA HIS A 98 3.39 15.57 5.36
C HIS A 98 4.39 15.71 4.20
N THR A 99 5.38 14.82 4.09
CA THR A 99 6.32 14.83 2.97
C THR A 99 5.62 14.39 1.68
N GLU A 100 6.02 14.98 0.58
CA GLU A 100 5.48 14.67 -0.74
C GLU A 100 6.19 13.45 -1.30
N LYS A 101 5.41 12.46 -1.74
CA LYS A 101 5.87 11.24 -2.42
C LYS A 101 4.79 10.76 -3.38
N HIS A 102 5.16 9.91 -4.32
CA HIS A 102 4.18 9.13 -5.05
C HIS A 102 3.41 8.20 -4.11
N TRP A 103 2.35 7.56 -4.57
CA TRP A 103 1.56 6.63 -3.77
C TRP A 103 1.02 5.48 -4.60
N ILE A 104 0.72 4.37 -3.92
CA ILE A 104 0.18 3.17 -4.55
C ILE A 104 -1.17 2.85 -3.92
N CYS A 105 -2.21 2.84 -4.75
CA CYS A 105 -3.52 2.35 -4.34
C CYS A 105 -3.67 0.87 -4.70
N SER A 106 -4.40 0.12 -3.89
CA SER A 106 -4.89 -1.20 -4.26
C SER A 106 -6.37 -1.37 -3.95
N LYS A 107 -7.05 -2.16 -4.77
CA LYS A 107 -8.39 -2.67 -4.49
C LYS A 107 -8.53 -4.12 -4.93
N PRO A 108 -9.51 -4.87 -4.41
CA PRO A 108 -9.76 -6.23 -4.85
C PRO A 108 -10.05 -6.31 -6.36
N ASN A 109 -9.65 -7.41 -6.97
CA ASN A 109 -10.02 -7.74 -8.33
C ASN A 109 -11.40 -8.41 -8.33
N ASN A 110 -12.44 -7.64 -8.68
CA ASN A 110 -13.83 -8.08 -8.67
C ASN A 110 -14.07 -9.39 -9.43
N TYR A 111 -13.29 -9.70 -10.48
CA TYR A 111 -13.41 -10.96 -11.21
C TYR A 111 -12.97 -12.16 -10.37
N VAL A 112 -11.86 -12.03 -9.64
CA VAL A 112 -11.35 -13.08 -8.77
C VAL A 112 -12.27 -13.28 -7.56
N GLU A 113 -12.73 -12.18 -6.95
CA GLU A 113 -13.72 -12.24 -5.87
C GLU A 113 -15.02 -12.92 -6.31
N TRP A 114 -15.51 -12.58 -7.50
CA TRP A 114 -16.70 -13.22 -8.07
C TRP A 114 -16.48 -14.72 -8.30
N ARG A 115 -15.34 -15.13 -8.88
CA ARG A 115 -15.07 -16.56 -9.09
C ARG A 115 -15.01 -17.34 -7.77
N GLN A 116 -14.38 -16.80 -6.74
CA GLN A 116 -14.29 -17.45 -5.42
C GLN A 116 -15.65 -17.63 -4.75
N LYS A 117 -16.61 -16.72 -5.00
CA LYS A 117 -17.99 -16.84 -4.49
C LYS A 117 -18.80 -17.91 -5.21
N ILE A 118 -18.59 -18.08 -6.52
CA ILE A 118 -19.36 -19.05 -7.33
C ILE A 118 -18.76 -20.47 -7.26
N TYR A 119 -17.44 -20.58 -7.13
CA TYR A 119 -16.71 -21.84 -7.09
C TYR A 119 -15.76 -21.88 -5.87
N PRO A 120 -16.28 -22.04 -4.65
CA PRO A 120 -15.44 -22.29 -3.48
C PRO A 120 -14.78 -23.67 -3.60
N GLU A 121 -13.48 -23.75 -3.28
CA GLU A 121 -12.71 -25.01 -3.20
C GLU A 121 -13.13 -25.87 -2.00
#